data_AF-A0A936IY91-F1
#
_entry.id   AF-A0A936IY91-F1
#
_cell.length_a   1.000
_cell.length_b   1.000
_cell.length_c   1.000
_cell.angle_alpha   90.00
_cell.angle_beta   90.00
_cell.angle_gamma   90.00
#
_symmetry.space_group_name_H-M   'P 1'
#
loop_
_entity.id
_entity.type
_entity.pdbx_description
1 polymer ?
#
loop_
_entity_poly.entity_id
_entity_poly.type
_entity_poly.pdbx_seq_one_letter_code
_entity_poly.pdbx_strand_id
1 'polypeptide(L)'
;MSECTVLGLQEQLDNGEIHLVDVREQMEFAGGRVSGASSIPLGELEERHKEIDHTKPIYVMCRTGRRSTEAQQKLKALGFTNVVNVIGGIEAWKKEELPVERDEHAPWSIERQVRFTAGLLVFVGVAMSLLVHPYFIALAGFVGFGLAFTAVIDWCGMGLLIAKMPWNKRTAV
;
A
#
# COMPACT_ATOMS: atom_id res chain seq x y z
N MET A 1 14.43 3.53 -21.48
CA MET A 1 13.50 2.87 -20.54
C MET A 1 12.11 3.06 -21.10
N SER A 2 11.28 2.02 -21.16
CA SER A 2 9.93 2.13 -21.75
C SER A 2 8.99 2.68 -20.68
N GLU A 3 8.33 3.78 -20.99
CA GLU A 3 7.43 4.48 -20.06
C GLU A 3 6.11 4.80 -20.77
N CYS A 4 5.03 4.84 -20.01
CA CYS A 4 3.69 5.13 -20.50
C CYS A 4 2.97 6.07 -19.54
N THR A 5 2.13 6.96 -20.08
CA THR A 5 1.25 7.82 -19.29
C THR A 5 0.01 7.05 -18.84
N VAL A 6 -0.75 7.58 -17.87
CA VAL A 6 -1.97 6.93 -17.39
C VAL A 6 -3.07 6.85 -18.45
N LEU A 7 -3.15 7.83 -19.36
CA LEU A 7 -4.06 7.80 -20.50
C LEU A 7 -3.66 6.73 -21.52
N GLY A 8 -2.36 6.60 -21.80
CA GLY A 8 -1.86 5.53 -22.65
C GLY A 8 -2.07 4.14 -22.03
N LEU A 9 -1.99 4.02 -20.71
CA LEU A 9 -2.33 2.79 -20.01
C LEU A 9 -3.82 2.45 -20.17
N GLN A 10 -4.71 3.43 -20.06
CA GLN A 10 -6.15 3.21 -20.23
C GLN A 10 -6.47 2.65 -21.62
N GLU A 11 -5.92 3.24 -22.67
CA GLU A 11 -6.10 2.74 -24.05
C GLU A 11 -5.66 1.27 -24.20
N GLN A 12 -4.56 0.91 -23.54
CA GLN A 12 -4.05 -0.46 -23.57
C GLN A 12 -4.88 -1.44 -22.74
N LEU A 13 -5.48 -0.98 -21.64
CA LEU A 13 -6.45 -1.76 -20.86
C LEU A 13 -7.72 -2.03 -21.67
N ASP A 14 -8.20 -1.03 -22.41
CA ASP A 14 -9.39 -1.17 -23.27
C ASP A 14 -9.16 -2.16 -24.42
N ASN A 15 -7.90 -2.28 -24.90
CA ASN A 15 -7.50 -3.28 -25.89
C ASN A 15 -7.39 -4.71 -25.31
N GLY A 16 -7.28 -4.87 -23.98
CA GLY A 16 -7.31 -6.17 -23.30
C GLY A 16 -6.07 -7.06 -23.45
N GLU A 17 -5.02 -6.59 -24.10
CA GLU A 17 -3.82 -7.38 -24.42
C GLU A 17 -2.64 -7.13 -23.49
N ILE A 18 -2.85 -6.51 -22.32
CA ILE A 18 -1.76 -6.18 -21.38
C ILE A 18 -1.88 -6.89 -20.03
N HIS A 19 -0.76 -6.99 -19.33
CA HIS A 19 -0.70 -7.42 -17.92
C HIS A 19 -0.31 -6.22 -17.06
N LEU A 20 -1.26 -5.68 -16.28
CA LEU A 20 -0.99 -4.59 -15.34
C LEU A 20 -0.61 -5.15 -13.95
N VAL A 21 0.60 -4.84 -13.50
CA VAL A 21 1.14 -5.23 -12.18
C VAL A 21 1.21 -4.00 -11.28
N ASP A 22 0.51 -4.05 -10.16
CA ASP A 22 0.60 -3.04 -9.11
C ASP A 22 1.58 -3.51 -8.02
N VAL A 23 2.67 -2.75 -7.87
CA VAL A 23 3.76 -3.06 -6.93
C VAL A 23 3.66 -2.34 -5.59
N ARG A 24 2.51 -1.72 -5.32
CA ARG A 24 2.22 -1.13 -4.01
C ARG A 24 1.99 -2.22 -2.95
N GLU A 25 1.98 -1.78 -1.69
CA GLU A 25 1.59 -2.66 -0.60
C GLU A 25 0.14 -3.09 -0.78
N GLN A 26 -0.19 -4.31 -0.35
CA GLN A 26 -1.49 -4.91 -0.62
C GLN A 26 -2.67 -4.13 -0.04
N MET A 27 -2.45 -3.44 1.08
CA MET A 27 -3.43 -2.55 1.71
C MET A 27 -3.67 -1.29 0.86
N GLU A 28 -2.65 -0.76 0.19
CA GLU A 28 -2.82 0.35 -0.78
C GLU A 28 -3.61 -0.10 -2.01
N PHE A 29 -3.39 -1.35 -2.45
CA PHE A 29 -4.11 -1.96 -3.55
C PHE A 29 -5.59 -2.21 -3.20
N ALA A 30 -5.87 -2.78 -2.02
CA ALA A 30 -7.22 -3.01 -1.53
C ALA A 30 -8.03 -1.71 -1.35
N GLY A 31 -7.37 -0.65 -0.87
CA GLY A 31 -7.99 0.68 -0.72
C GLY A 31 -8.31 1.40 -2.03
N GLY A 32 -7.86 0.88 -3.17
CA GLY A 32 -8.17 1.39 -4.49
C GLY A 32 -7.15 0.92 -5.52
N ARG A 33 -7.62 0.24 -6.56
CA ARG A 33 -6.82 -0.33 -7.65
C ARG A 33 -7.42 -0.02 -9.01
N VAL A 34 -6.60 -0.16 -10.04
CA VAL A 34 -7.08 -0.19 -11.43
C VAL A 34 -7.71 -1.55 -11.69
N SER A 35 -8.82 -1.59 -12.44
CA SER A 35 -9.47 -2.85 -12.79
C SER A 35 -8.53 -3.76 -13.60
N GLY A 36 -8.57 -5.06 -13.33
CA GLY A 36 -7.70 -6.04 -14.00
C GLY A 36 -6.23 -6.03 -13.56
N ALA A 37 -5.81 -5.15 -12.64
CA ALA A 37 -4.45 -5.15 -12.12
C ALA A 37 -4.19 -6.35 -11.20
N SER A 38 -3.01 -6.98 -11.30
CA SER A 38 -2.52 -7.99 -10.36
C SER A 38 -1.65 -7.35 -9.27
N SER A 39 -1.84 -7.74 -8.00
CA SER A 39 -1.06 -7.21 -6.87
C SER A 39 0.18 -8.07 -6.59
N ILE A 40 1.36 -7.49 -6.83
CA ILE A 40 2.66 -8.11 -6.51
C ILE A 40 3.55 -7.04 -5.87
N PRO A 41 3.59 -6.93 -4.53
CA PRO A 41 4.38 -5.93 -3.84
C PRO A 41 5.85 -5.96 -4.26
N LEU A 42 6.50 -4.79 -4.33
CA LEU A 42 7.91 -4.67 -4.76
C LEU A 42 8.88 -5.59 -3.98
N GLY A 43 8.61 -5.79 -2.68
CA GLY A 43 9.42 -6.66 -1.82
C GLY A 43 9.29 -8.14 -2.15
N GLU A 44 8.14 -8.57 -2.68
CA GLU A 44 7.85 -9.96 -3.04
C GLU A 44 8.09 -10.25 -4.53
N LEU A 45 8.38 -9.21 -5.32
CA LEU A 45 8.48 -9.30 -6.78
C LEU A 45 9.51 -10.32 -7.26
N GLU A 46 10.64 -10.47 -6.55
CA GLU A 46 11.68 -11.45 -6.90
C GLU A 46 11.24 -12.89 -6.65
N GLU A 47 10.39 -13.13 -5.66
CA GLU A 47 9.88 -14.47 -5.35
C GLU A 47 8.66 -14.82 -6.20
N ARG A 48 7.81 -13.84 -6.47
CA ARG A 48 6.50 -13.98 -7.15
C ARG A 48 6.52 -13.58 -8.63
N HIS A 49 7.69 -13.30 -9.22
CA HIS A 49 7.79 -12.93 -10.65
C HIS A 49 7.17 -13.96 -11.60
N LYS A 50 7.11 -15.24 -11.20
CA LYS A 50 6.53 -16.34 -12.00
C LYS A 50 5.02 -16.24 -12.18
N GLU A 51 4.34 -15.42 -11.38
CA GLU A 51 2.89 -15.15 -11.50
C GLU A 51 2.59 -14.15 -12.63
N ILE A 52 3.60 -13.44 -13.13
CA ILE A 52 3.46 -12.47 -14.22
C ILE A 52 3.37 -13.24 -15.54
N ASP A 53 2.49 -12.83 -16.43
CA ASP A 53 2.41 -13.41 -17.77
C ASP A 53 3.52 -12.83 -18.67
N HIS A 54 4.43 -13.70 -19.13
CA HIS A 54 5.54 -13.32 -20.00
C HIS A 54 5.10 -13.12 -21.46
N THR A 55 3.89 -13.54 -21.83
CA THR A 55 3.39 -13.48 -23.21
C THR A 55 2.83 -12.12 -23.58
N LYS A 56 2.49 -11.29 -22.58
CA LYS A 56 1.88 -9.97 -22.77
C LYS A 56 2.84 -8.84 -22.42
N PRO A 57 2.65 -7.63 -22.96
CA PRO A 57 3.26 -6.41 -22.44
C PRO A 57 2.92 -6.19 -20.96
N ILE A 58 3.94 -6.02 -20.13
CA ILE A 58 3.81 -5.86 -18.68
C ILE A 58 3.88 -4.38 -18.35
N TYR A 59 2.81 -3.85 -17.77
CA TYR A 59 2.74 -2.49 -17.27
C TYR A 59 2.89 -2.50 -15.76
N VAL A 60 3.81 -1.72 -15.23
CA VAL A 60 4.09 -1.68 -13.78
C VAL A 60 3.68 -0.34 -13.21
N MET A 61 2.84 -0.37 -12.19
CA MET A 61 2.29 0.81 -11.53
C MET A 61 2.65 0.81 -10.04
N CYS A 62 2.90 1.99 -9.49
CA CYS A 62 2.95 2.18 -8.04
C CYS A 62 2.16 3.43 -7.61
N ARG A 63 2.50 4.05 -6.45
CA ARG A 63 1.82 5.25 -5.98
C ARG A 63 2.09 6.48 -6.86
N THR A 64 3.37 6.81 -7.05
CA THR A 64 3.84 8.03 -7.76
C THR A 64 4.80 7.77 -8.92
N GLY A 65 5.25 6.53 -9.11
CA GLY A 65 6.23 6.14 -10.15
C GLY A 65 7.58 5.63 -9.63
N ARG A 66 7.98 5.96 -8.40
CA ARG A 66 9.32 5.59 -7.87
C ARG A 66 9.53 4.07 -7.71
N ARG A 67 8.61 3.40 -7.02
CA ARG A 67 8.67 1.93 -6.80
C ARG A 67 8.50 1.14 -8.10
N SER A 68 7.73 1.66 -9.06
CA SER A 68 7.50 0.99 -10.35
C SER A 68 8.72 1.09 -11.26
N THR A 69 9.52 2.16 -11.17
CA THR A 69 10.84 2.23 -11.83
C THR A 69 11.80 1.15 -11.28
N GLU A 70 11.87 0.98 -9.95
CA GLU A 70 12.67 -0.09 -9.33
C GLU A 70 12.16 -1.48 -9.74
N ALA A 71 10.84 -1.70 -9.72
CA ALA A 71 10.24 -2.95 -10.18
C ALA A 71 10.57 -3.24 -11.65
N GLN A 72 10.50 -2.23 -12.54
CA GLN A 72 10.87 -2.39 -13.95
C GLN A 72 12.32 -2.85 -14.10
N GLN A 73 13.24 -2.28 -13.33
CA GLN A 73 14.65 -2.67 -13.35
C GLN A 73 14.85 -4.11 -12.87
N LYS A 74 14.19 -4.49 -11.77
CA LYS A 74 14.22 -5.87 -11.25
C LYS A 74 13.69 -6.88 -12.26
N LEU A 75 12.53 -6.61 -12.86
CA LEU A 75 11.95 -7.50 -13.87
C LEU A 75 12.85 -7.61 -15.11
N LYS A 76 13.45 -6.52 -15.58
CA LYS A 76 14.43 -6.60 -16.67
C LYS A 76 15.65 -7.43 -16.32
N ALA A 77 16.16 -7.33 -15.09
CA ALA A 77 17.26 -8.16 -14.61
C ALA A 77 16.88 -9.66 -14.53
N LEU A 78 15.60 -9.97 -14.28
CA LEU A 78 15.05 -11.32 -14.29
C LEU A 78 14.75 -11.86 -15.70
N GLY A 79 15.04 -11.09 -16.76
CA GLY A 79 14.91 -11.52 -18.16
C GLY A 79 13.61 -11.10 -18.85
N PHE A 80 12.78 -10.28 -18.21
CA PHE A 80 11.58 -9.74 -18.85
C PHE A 80 11.95 -8.62 -19.83
N THR A 81 11.52 -8.76 -21.09
CA THR A 81 11.89 -7.84 -22.18
C THR A 81 10.87 -6.72 -22.39
N ASN A 82 9.58 -6.98 -22.17
CA ASN A 82 8.49 -6.05 -22.46
C ASN A 82 7.86 -5.46 -21.18
N VAL A 83 8.67 -4.72 -20.41
CA VAL A 83 8.23 -4.08 -19.16
C VAL A 83 8.18 -2.57 -19.31
N VAL A 84 7.01 -1.98 -19.08
CA VAL A 84 6.68 -0.56 -19.24
C VAL A 84 6.35 0.04 -17.87
N ASN A 85 6.99 1.15 -17.52
CA ASN A 85 6.69 1.88 -16.28
C ASN A 85 5.54 2.87 -16.50
N VAL A 86 4.55 2.88 -15.60
CA VAL A 86 3.44 3.84 -15.66
C VAL A 86 3.83 5.11 -14.88
N ILE A 87 3.99 6.21 -15.60
CA ILE A 87 4.40 7.50 -15.04
C ILE A 87 3.29 8.07 -14.16
N GLY A 88 3.65 8.59 -12.99
CA GLY A 88 2.72 9.21 -12.05
C GLY A 88 1.87 8.22 -11.24
N GLY A 89 1.90 6.93 -11.59
CA GLY A 89 1.26 5.86 -10.85
C GLY A 89 -0.25 6.06 -10.67
N ILE A 90 -0.80 5.50 -9.59
CA ILE A 90 -2.23 5.60 -9.30
C ILE A 90 -2.67 7.01 -8.90
N GLU A 91 -1.75 7.88 -8.44
CA GLU A 91 -2.10 9.28 -8.15
C GLU A 91 -2.44 10.05 -9.41
N ALA A 92 -1.64 9.87 -10.47
CA ALA A 92 -1.97 10.43 -11.79
C ALA A 92 -3.26 9.81 -12.34
N TRP A 93 -3.48 8.51 -12.18
CA TRP A 93 -4.71 7.83 -12.60
C TRP A 93 -5.95 8.46 -11.95
N LYS A 94 -5.89 8.71 -10.62
CA LYS A 94 -6.98 9.37 -9.89
C LYS A 94 -7.15 10.82 -10.27
N LYS A 95 -6.06 11.52 -10.63
CA LYS A 95 -6.10 12.92 -11.06
C LYS A 95 -6.84 13.09 -12.39
N GLU A 96 -6.69 12.12 -13.29
CA GLU A 96 -7.43 12.05 -14.55
C GLU A 96 -8.86 11.50 -14.37
N GLU A 97 -9.34 11.36 -13.12
CA GLU A 97 -10.69 10.89 -12.77
C GLU A 97 -11.07 9.51 -13.37
N LEU A 98 -10.07 8.68 -13.65
CA LEU A 98 -10.25 7.35 -14.22
C LEU A 98 -10.84 6.36 -13.21
N PRO A 99 -11.55 5.31 -13.68
CA PRO A 99 -12.24 4.37 -12.80
C PRO A 99 -11.26 3.62 -11.90
N VAL A 100 -11.58 3.56 -10.60
CA VAL A 100 -10.81 2.85 -9.59
C VAL A 100 -11.75 1.89 -8.88
N GLU A 101 -11.44 0.60 -8.92
CA GLU A 101 -12.12 -0.39 -8.10
C GLU A 101 -11.64 -0.25 -6.65
N ARG A 102 -12.60 -0.14 -5.73
CA ARG A 102 -12.32 -0.20 -4.30
C ARG A 102 -12.99 -1.44 -3.75
N ASP A 103 -12.26 -2.20 -2.96
CA ASP A 103 -12.89 -3.25 -2.16
C ASP A 103 -13.57 -2.57 -0.97
N GLU A 104 -14.90 -2.62 -0.90
CA GLU A 104 -15.68 -2.07 0.21
C GLU A 104 -15.32 -2.72 1.55
N HIS A 105 -14.79 -3.95 1.53
CA HIS A 105 -14.35 -4.69 2.71
C HIS A 105 -12.84 -4.55 2.96
N ALA A 106 -12.16 -3.62 2.29
CA ALA A 106 -10.74 -3.37 2.52
C ALA A 106 -10.49 -3.01 4.00
N PRO A 107 -9.46 -3.59 4.64
CA PRO A 107 -9.09 -3.21 6.00
C PRO A 107 -8.70 -1.74 6.05
N TRP A 108 -8.96 -1.08 7.17
CA TRP A 108 -8.56 0.32 7.37
C TRP A 108 -7.06 0.49 7.17
N SER A 109 -6.65 1.65 6.65
CA SER A 109 -5.22 1.99 6.55
C SER A 109 -4.53 1.84 7.92
N ILE A 110 -3.25 1.43 7.90
CA ILE A 110 -2.48 1.22 9.14
C ILE A 110 -2.47 2.50 9.98
N GLU A 111 -2.34 3.67 9.35
CA GLU A 111 -2.43 4.96 10.06
C GLU A 111 -3.76 5.14 10.79
N ARG A 112 -4.88 4.76 10.16
CA ARG A 112 -6.20 4.83 10.78
C ARG A 112 -6.33 3.86 11.95
N GLN A 113 -5.81 2.63 11.80
CA GLN A 113 -5.78 1.65 12.89
C GLN A 113 -4.91 2.13 14.06
N VAL A 114 -3.74 2.70 13.77
CA VAL A 114 -2.81 3.28 14.76
C VAL A 114 -3.48 4.44 15.50
N ARG A 115 -4.08 5.40 14.79
CA ARG A 115 -4.76 6.55 15.40
C ARG A 115 -5.93 6.12 16.28
N PHE A 116 -6.74 5.18 15.81
CA PHE A 116 -7.86 4.65 16.58
C PHE A 116 -7.39 3.93 17.86
N THR A 117 -6.39 3.06 17.74
CA THR A 117 -5.87 2.27 18.86
C THR A 117 -5.21 3.17 19.92
N ALA A 118 -4.33 4.08 19.50
CA ALA A 118 -3.69 5.02 20.43
C ALA A 118 -4.71 5.95 21.09
N GLY A 119 -5.66 6.48 20.32
CA GLY A 119 -6.73 7.33 20.84
C GLY A 119 -7.59 6.60 21.87
N LEU A 120 -7.96 5.35 21.60
CA LEU A 120 -8.73 4.53 22.53
C LEU A 120 -7.95 4.25 23.82
N LEU A 121 -6.66 3.91 23.74
CA LEU A 121 -5.82 3.68 24.92
C LEU A 121 -5.70 4.94 25.80
N VAL A 122 -5.51 6.11 25.20
CA VAL A 122 -5.47 7.39 25.93
C VAL A 122 -6.81 7.67 26.57
N PHE A 123 -7.91 7.55 25.83
CA PHE A 123 -9.26 7.79 26.34
C PHE A 123 -9.60 6.87 27.53
N VAL A 124 -9.31 5.57 27.40
CA VAL A 124 -9.51 4.59 28.47
C VAL A 124 -8.61 4.89 29.67
N GLY A 125 -7.34 5.24 29.46
CA GLY A 125 -6.42 5.60 30.53
C GLY A 125 -6.90 6.82 31.33
N VAL A 126 -7.38 7.86 30.66
CA VAL A 126 -7.95 9.05 31.30
C VAL A 126 -9.24 8.71 32.04
N ALA A 127 -10.17 7.96 31.43
CA ALA A 127 -11.42 7.57 32.07
C ALA A 127 -11.15 6.73 33.35
N MET A 128 -10.26 5.74 33.27
CA MET A 128 -9.85 4.92 34.43
C MET A 128 -9.15 5.76 35.51
N SER A 129 -8.42 6.80 35.13
CA SER A 129 -7.79 7.73 36.07
C SER A 129 -8.81 8.48 36.92
N LEU A 130 -9.97 8.82 36.33
CA LEU A 130 -11.03 9.55 37.01
C LEU A 130 -11.97 8.63 37.79
N LEU A 131 -12.21 7.42 37.29
CA LEU A 131 -13.23 6.50 37.82
C LEU A 131 -12.68 5.45 38.80
N VAL A 132 -11.40 5.07 38.70
CA VAL A 132 -10.82 3.94 39.46
C VAL A 132 -9.66 4.39 40.33
N HIS A 133 -8.58 4.92 39.73
CA HIS A 133 -7.40 5.34 40.49
C HIS A 133 -6.53 6.34 39.71
N PRO A 134 -6.04 7.44 40.32
CA PRO A 134 -5.25 8.47 39.62
C PRO A 134 -4.02 7.97 38.86
N TYR A 135 -3.42 6.85 39.27
CA TYR A 135 -2.24 6.28 38.60
C TYR A 135 -2.48 5.81 37.16
N PHE A 136 -3.73 5.59 36.74
CA PHE A 136 -4.01 5.20 35.35
C PHE A 136 -3.69 6.31 34.32
N ILE A 137 -3.50 7.56 34.76
CA ILE A 137 -3.00 8.64 33.90
C ILE A 137 -1.62 8.32 33.29
N ALA A 138 -0.83 7.48 33.95
CA ALA A 138 0.47 7.04 33.45
C ALA A 138 0.36 6.32 32.10
N LEU A 139 -0.75 5.60 31.85
CA LEU A 139 -1.00 4.96 30.55
C LEU A 139 -1.15 5.99 29.44
N ALA A 140 -1.94 7.04 29.66
CA ALA A 140 -2.12 8.12 28.71
C ALA A 140 -0.81 8.89 28.47
N GLY A 141 -0.04 9.14 29.54
CA GLY A 141 1.29 9.76 29.46
C GLY A 141 2.27 8.92 28.65
N PHE A 142 2.32 7.60 28.88
CA PHE A 142 3.18 6.68 28.12
C PHE A 142 2.83 6.66 26.64
N VAL A 143 1.56 6.52 26.28
CA VAL A 143 1.11 6.51 24.88
C VAL A 143 1.41 7.86 24.21
N GLY A 144 1.13 8.99 24.87
CA GLY A 144 1.41 10.32 24.34
C GLY A 144 2.90 10.56 24.12
N PHE A 145 3.74 10.18 25.08
CA PHE A 145 5.19 10.24 24.94
C PHE A 145 5.68 9.38 23.76
N GLY A 146 5.18 8.15 23.64
CA GLY A 146 5.51 7.25 22.53
C GLY A 146 5.18 7.86 21.16
N LEU A 147 4.00 8.46 21.00
CA LEU A 147 3.62 9.14 19.76
C LEU A 147 4.55 10.31 19.42
N ALA A 148 4.87 11.16 20.41
CA ALA A 148 5.80 12.27 20.21
C ALA A 148 7.21 11.80 19.85
N PHE A 149 7.71 10.78 20.55
CA PHE A 149 9.04 10.21 20.31
C PHE A 149 9.15 9.55 18.92
N THR A 150 8.15 8.77 18.53
CA THR A 150 8.14 8.11 17.21
C THR A 150 8.03 9.11 16.05
N ALA A 151 7.36 10.25 16.26
CA ALA A 151 7.31 11.33 15.27
C ALA A 151 8.68 12.00 15.04
N VAL A 152 9.57 12.01 16.05
CA VAL A 152 10.93 12.55 15.91
C VAL A 152 11.85 11.59 15.15
N ILE A 153 11.63 10.28 15.29
CA ILE A 153 12.50 9.23 14.74
C ILE A 153 12.01 8.73 13.37
N ASP A 154 10.88 9.25 12.88
CA ASP A 154 10.20 8.78 11.67
C ASP A 154 10.00 7.24 11.66
N TRP A 155 9.78 6.66 12.84
CA TRP A 155 9.65 5.21 13.02
C TRP A 155 8.43 4.85 13.86
N CYS A 156 7.42 4.23 13.23
CA CYS A 156 6.19 3.79 13.91
C CYS A 156 6.23 2.28 14.22
N GLY A 157 6.80 1.90 15.37
CA GLY A 157 6.85 0.49 15.81
C GLY A 157 5.49 -0.19 15.91
N MET A 158 4.44 0.55 16.31
CA MET A 158 3.07 0.03 16.36
C MET A 158 2.52 -0.28 14.97
N GLY A 159 2.81 0.56 13.97
CA GLY A 159 2.41 0.30 12.58
C GLY A 159 3.02 -0.98 12.03
N LEU A 160 4.29 -1.25 12.34
CA LEU A 160 4.97 -2.49 11.96
C LEU A 160 4.35 -3.75 12.60
N LEU A 161 3.94 -3.65 13.87
CA LEU A 161 3.27 -4.75 14.56
C LEU A 161 1.88 -5.02 13.98
N ILE A 162 1.08 -3.97 13.78
CA ILE A 162 -0.26 -4.09 13.20
C ILE A 162 -0.21 -4.62 11.77
N ALA A 163 0.80 -4.21 10.98
CA ALA A 163 0.98 -4.70 9.61
C ALA A 163 1.17 -6.23 9.53
N LYS A 164 1.72 -6.85 10.59
CA LYS A 164 1.92 -8.31 10.67
C LYS A 164 0.68 -9.09 11.09
N MET A 165 -0.40 -8.42 11.51
CA MET A 165 -1.60 -9.09 12.01
C MET A 165 -2.36 -9.83 10.89
N PRO A 166 -3.06 -10.93 11.20
CA PRO A 166 -3.68 -11.81 10.20
C PRO A 166 -4.69 -11.11 9.28
N TRP A 167 -5.46 -10.16 9.79
CA TRP A 167 -6.45 -9.40 9.03
C TRP A 167 -5.85 -8.41 8.03
N ASN A 168 -4.54 -8.15 8.12
CA ASN A 168 -3.82 -7.26 7.23
C ASN A 168 -3.00 -8.01 6.16
N LYS A 169 -2.92 -9.34 6.25
CA LYS A 169 -2.30 -10.21 5.26
C LYS A 169 -3.39 -10.78 4.37
N ARG A 170 -3.60 -10.24 3.18
CA ARG A 170 -4.40 -10.95 2.16
C ARG A 170 -3.42 -11.77 1.32
N THR A 171 -3.77 -13.00 0.94
CA THR A 171 -3.11 -13.62 -0.20
C THR A 171 -3.76 -13.02 -1.44
N ALA A 172 -2.97 -12.56 -2.41
CA ALA A 172 -3.52 -12.20 -3.71
C ALA A 172 -4.27 -13.45 -4.24
N VAL A 173 -5.57 -13.31 -4.47
CA VAL A 173 -6.37 -14.26 -5.24
C VAL A 173 -6.63 -13.60 -6.58
#